data_AF-A0A8S3RCH2-F1
#
_entry.id   AF-A0A8S3RCH2-F1
#
_cell.length_a   1.000
_cell.length_b   1.000
_cell.length_c   1.000
_cell.angle_alpha   90.00
_cell.angle_beta   90.00
_cell.angle_gamma   90.00
#
_symmetry.space_group_name_H-M   'P 1'
#
loop_
_entity.id
_entity.type
_entity.pdbx_description
1 polymer ?
#
loop_
_entity_poly.entity_id
_entity_poly.type
_entity_poly.pdbx_seq_one_letter_code
_entity_poly.pdbx_strand_id
1 'polypeptide(L)'
;MASKYANCQFCEGTADVKWHCNSCDLNLCDLCNTKIHTRSEKLSEHKVELLKDEESNKELENVRKVNLKEIACSKHSDQKCVTYCLNCDKSLCASCLIRPFQYEKLNKVYEEKYLLLKDLQSKIDECFPFFEEKAADFREKDDNEVDKHNKIKEKIFYKENEVKDAVTKEALALVEIMKGIWDTDNNPLKTERERLCQVEQDLKARKKVLYEATLTQEPALVFSTAENISRDIPEQSVLVVKPPELCYIEPIDVNIGKVLGSIIKTPKVVLIKTFGINFPELNGLVSINDDICVMYNKCSRKFKYFTISDLKFVTTKNDIVDESRSNIIGNVQILDITNYNGEVLLCDDTFQMRRLENNGSFENISLSLTCDKLTFYCIHAVNDNEIIVGFTNTNRSSTGFLVISDINNARKIRRVECDSGSDRKLFALPKKITTDINGDIFVIDQFASSKRVVSIGKWGQTKWIYRGHQSLNPVSAAAKEKEERKRQREKTKMIKKSKLK
;
A
#
# COMPACT_ATOMS: atom_id res chain seq x y z
N MET A 1 -11.19 -19.15 44.02
CA MET A 1 -10.39 -18.17 43.25
C MET A 1 -10.00 -18.87 41.95
N ALA A 2 -10.43 -18.36 40.80
CA ALA A 2 -10.19 -18.98 39.50
C ALA A 2 -8.71 -18.84 39.11
N SER A 3 -8.09 -19.94 38.69
CA SER A 3 -6.70 -20.05 38.26
C SER A 3 -6.36 -18.98 37.21
N LYS A 4 -5.45 -18.06 37.56
CA LYS A 4 -4.96 -16.97 36.70
C LYS A 4 -3.99 -17.43 35.60
N TYR A 5 -3.81 -18.74 35.40
CA TYR A 5 -2.79 -19.32 34.52
C TYR A 5 -3.34 -20.23 33.39
N ALA A 6 -4.65 -20.24 33.15
CA ALA A 6 -5.30 -21.27 32.34
C ALA A 6 -5.35 -21.02 30.81
N ASN A 7 -4.88 -19.88 30.29
CA ASN A 7 -4.98 -19.57 28.86
C ASN A 7 -3.63 -19.72 28.15
N CYS A 8 -3.67 -20.28 26.94
CA CYS A 8 -2.47 -20.38 26.12
C CYS A 8 -2.02 -18.98 25.69
N GLN A 9 -0.83 -18.56 26.11
CA GLN A 9 -0.29 -17.23 25.81
C GLN A 9 0.09 -17.03 24.34
N PHE A 10 0.09 -18.10 23.54
CA PHE A 10 0.40 -18.02 22.12
C PHE A 10 -0.82 -17.77 21.23
N CYS A 11 -1.97 -18.39 21.54
CA CYS A 11 -3.19 -18.22 20.76
C CYS A 11 -4.28 -17.44 21.49
N GLU A 12 -4.02 -17.03 22.73
CA GLU A 12 -4.98 -16.38 23.65
C GLU A 12 -6.30 -17.15 23.82
N GLY A 13 -6.33 -18.41 23.38
CA GLY A 13 -7.52 -19.24 23.38
C GLY A 13 -7.79 -19.86 24.75
N THR A 14 -9.07 -20.15 25.01
CA THR A 14 -9.55 -20.89 26.19
C THR A 14 -9.21 -22.39 26.15
N ALA A 15 -8.24 -22.79 25.31
CA ALA A 15 -7.82 -24.18 25.19
C ALA A 15 -6.95 -24.53 26.38
N ASP A 16 -7.21 -25.70 26.99
CA ASP A 16 -6.49 -26.18 28.17
C ASP A 16 -4.98 -26.12 27.95
N VAL A 17 -4.33 -25.32 28.78
CA VAL A 17 -2.87 -25.22 28.84
C VAL A 17 -2.35 -26.49 29.50
N LYS A 18 -1.51 -27.23 28.77
CA LYS A 18 -0.88 -28.46 29.26
C LYS A 18 0.63 -28.40 29.29
N TRP A 19 1.23 -27.36 28.71
CA TRP A 19 2.67 -27.28 28.51
C TRP A 19 3.18 -25.93 28.99
N HIS A 20 4.38 -25.91 29.57
CA HIS A 20 5.12 -24.71 29.91
C HIS A 20 6.51 -24.77 29.30
N CYS A 21 6.90 -23.72 28.59
CA CYS A 21 8.23 -23.59 28.02
C CYS A 21 9.12 -22.77 28.95
N ASN A 22 10.10 -23.41 29.60
CA ASN A 22 11.03 -22.76 30.52
C ASN A 22 11.96 -21.74 29.83
N SER A 23 12.20 -21.91 28.53
CA SER A 23 13.06 -21.01 27.75
C SER A 23 12.37 -19.70 27.38
N CYS A 24 11.04 -19.74 27.18
CA CYS A 24 10.24 -18.57 26.83
C CYS A 24 9.43 -18.02 28.00
N ASP A 25 9.33 -18.76 29.10
CA ASP A 25 8.39 -18.52 30.19
C ASP A 25 6.94 -18.42 29.69
N LEU A 26 6.54 -19.35 28.81
CA LEU A 26 5.24 -19.35 28.14
C LEU A 26 4.43 -20.62 28.38
N ASN A 27 3.14 -20.43 28.67
CA ASN A 27 2.10 -21.45 28.80
C ASN A 27 1.46 -21.75 27.43
N LEU A 28 1.49 -23.02 27.02
CA LEU A 28 1.09 -23.49 25.70
C LEU A 28 0.00 -24.58 25.80
N CYS A 29 -1.00 -24.51 24.92
CA CYS A 29 -1.89 -25.63 24.67
C CYS A 29 -1.22 -26.68 23.77
N ASP A 30 -1.79 -27.89 23.68
CA ASP A 30 -1.27 -28.98 22.84
C ASP A 30 -0.98 -28.53 21.40
N LEU A 31 -1.88 -27.71 20.84
CA LEU A 31 -1.77 -27.27 19.46
C LEU A 31 -0.60 -26.30 19.25
N CYS A 32 -0.45 -25.32 20.15
CA CYS A 32 0.61 -24.32 20.07
C CYS A 32 1.98 -24.95 20.35
N ASN A 33 2.05 -25.89 21.31
CA ASN A 33 3.27 -26.64 21.56
C ASN A 33 3.69 -27.47 20.34
N THR A 34 2.79 -28.32 19.82
CA THR A 34 3.13 -29.29 18.76
C THR A 34 3.26 -28.68 17.37
N LYS A 35 2.45 -27.65 17.04
CA LYS A 35 2.44 -27.09 15.67
C LYS A 35 3.37 -25.92 15.48
N ILE A 36 3.66 -25.17 16.54
CA ILE A 36 4.30 -23.87 16.42
C ILE A 36 5.61 -23.84 17.21
N HIS A 37 5.56 -24.24 18.47
CA HIS A 37 6.72 -24.13 19.36
C HIS A 37 7.78 -25.19 19.03
N THR A 38 7.47 -26.48 19.16
CA THR A 38 8.46 -27.55 18.95
C THR A 38 8.82 -27.79 17.48
N ARG A 39 7.99 -27.34 16.53
CA ARG A 39 8.23 -27.51 15.08
C ARG A 39 9.03 -26.39 14.43
N SER A 40 9.14 -25.23 15.07
CA SER A 40 9.98 -24.16 14.57
C SER A 40 11.45 -24.55 14.79
N GLU A 41 12.28 -24.52 13.75
CA GLU A 41 13.72 -24.83 13.85
C GLU A 41 14.38 -24.05 15.01
N LYS A 42 13.97 -22.80 15.22
CA LYS A 42 14.52 -21.91 16.26
C LYS A 42 14.06 -22.21 17.68
N LEU A 43 12.90 -22.84 17.84
CA LEU A 43 12.27 -23.07 19.15
C LEU A 43 12.28 -24.56 19.51
N SER A 44 12.77 -25.42 18.62
CA SER A 44 12.85 -26.87 18.81
C SER A 44 13.77 -27.28 19.97
N GLU A 45 14.76 -26.45 20.31
CA GLU A 45 15.68 -26.65 21.44
C GLU A 45 15.11 -26.18 22.78
N HIS A 46 13.96 -25.53 22.78
CA HIS A 46 13.37 -25.00 24.00
C HIS A 46 12.91 -26.12 24.93
N LYS A 47 13.17 -25.96 26.23
CA LYS A 47 12.81 -26.94 27.24
C LYS A 47 11.33 -26.80 27.61
N VAL A 48 10.48 -27.59 26.96
CA VAL A 48 9.04 -27.64 27.22
C VAL A 48 8.71 -28.79 28.18
N GLU A 49 8.01 -28.49 29.26
CA GLU A 49 7.59 -29.44 30.29
C GLU A 49 6.05 -29.49 30.38
N LEU A 50 5.51 -30.66 30.71
CA LEU A 50 4.08 -30.82 30.95
C LEU A 50 3.72 -30.13 32.27
N LEU A 51 2.75 -29.22 32.24
CA LEU A 51 2.13 -28.72 33.46
C LEU A 51 1.33 -29.88 34.06
N LYS A 52 1.83 -30.45 35.16
CA LYS A 52 1.11 -31.50 35.89
C LYS A 52 -0.17 -30.88 36.46
N ASP A 53 -1.27 -31.64 36.38
CA ASP A 53 -2.60 -31.24 36.84
C ASP A 53 -2.58 -30.67 38.27
N GLU A 54 -3.62 -29.89 38.60
CA GLU A 54 -3.80 -29.08 39.82
C GLU A 54 -3.55 -29.78 41.18
N GLU A 55 -3.29 -31.09 41.21
CA GLU A 55 -2.82 -31.79 42.40
C GLU A 55 -1.44 -31.31 42.89
N SER A 56 -0.56 -30.83 42.00
CA SER A 56 0.72 -30.21 42.43
C SER A 56 0.57 -28.79 43.00
N ASN A 57 -0.54 -28.09 42.78
CA ASN A 57 -0.80 -26.83 43.47
C ASN A 57 -1.27 -27.03 44.91
N LYS A 58 -1.80 -28.21 45.26
CA LYS A 58 -1.94 -28.61 46.66
C LYS A 58 -0.58 -28.85 47.32
N GLU A 59 0.47 -29.21 46.57
CA GLU A 59 1.82 -29.28 47.14
C GLU A 59 2.35 -27.90 47.51
N LEU A 60 2.05 -26.83 46.74
CA LEU A 60 2.46 -25.46 47.08
C LEU A 60 1.73 -24.89 48.31
N GLU A 61 0.43 -25.19 48.50
CA GLU A 61 -0.24 -24.89 49.77
C GLU A 61 0.24 -25.79 50.92
N ASN A 62 0.65 -27.04 50.62
CA ASN A 62 1.30 -27.93 51.58
C ASN A 62 2.76 -27.56 51.87
N VAL A 63 3.42 -26.67 51.12
CA VAL A 63 4.75 -26.12 51.49
C VAL A 63 4.68 -25.36 52.81
N ARG A 64 3.51 -24.78 53.16
CA ARG A 64 3.29 -24.21 54.51
C ARG A 64 3.30 -25.25 55.63
N LYS A 65 3.27 -26.55 55.29
CA LYS A 65 3.34 -27.71 56.18
C LYS A 65 4.26 -28.82 55.63
N VAL A 66 5.33 -28.50 54.90
CA VAL A 66 6.34 -29.53 54.60
C VAL A 66 6.98 -29.89 55.93
N ASN A 67 6.52 -31.00 56.49
CA ASN A 67 7.26 -31.70 57.52
C ASN A 67 8.58 -32.08 56.87
N LEU A 68 9.64 -31.31 57.13
CA LEU A 68 11.02 -31.56 56.67
C LEU A 68 11.48 -33.02 56.90
N LYS A 69 10.77 -33.73 57.78
CA LYS A 69 10.84 -35.17 58.05
C LYS A 69 10.47 -36.09 56.88
N GLU A 70 10.06 -35.62 55.70
CA GLU A 70 9.53 -36.47 54.62
C GLU A 70 10.17 -36.30 53.23
N ILE A 71 11.24 -35.52 53.09
CA ILE A 71 11.92 -35.38 51.80
C ILE A 71 12.58 -36.73 51.43
N ALA A 72 12.01 -37.46 50.47
CA ALA A 72 12.54 -38.73 50.00
C ALA A 72 13.73 -38.54 49.05
N CYS A 73 14.67 -39.49 49.04
CA CYS A 73 15.80 -39.44 48.12
C CYS A 73 15.38 -39.87 46.72
N SER A 74 15.81 -39.10 45.71
CA SER A 74 15.53 -39.40 44.30
C SER A 74 16.14 -40.70 43.79
N LYS A 75 17.16 -41.25 44.47
CA LYS A 75 17.80 -42.53 44.12
C LYS A 75 17.38 -43.69 45.03
N HIS A 76 16.95 -43.38 46.24
CA HIS A 76 16.58 -44.36 47.26
C HIS A 76 15.22 -43.94 47.83
N SER A 77 14.14 -44.30 47.13
CA SER A 77 12.78 -43.82 47.43
C SER A 77 12.28 -44.21 48.82
N ASP A 78 12.86 -45.25 49.40
CA ASP A 78 12.63 -45.74 50.76
C ASP A 78 13.38 -44.94 51.84
N GLN A 79 14.33 -44.10 51.45
CA GLN A 79 15.17 -43.33 52.38
C GLN A 79 14.84 -41.85 52.39
N LYS A 80 14.93 -41.28 53.59
CA LYS A 80 14.73 -39.84 53.83
C LYS A 80 16.05 -39.07 53.73
N CYS A 81 16.01 -37.92 53.08
CA CYS A 81 17.10 -36.98 53.06
C CYS A 81 17.19 -36.24 54.40
N VAL A 82 18.34 -36.32 55.06
CA VAL A 82 18.61 -35.68 56.36
C VAL A 82 19.76 -34.67 56.28
N THR A 83 20.53 -34.70 55.19
CA THR A 83 21.68 -33.83 54.95
C THR A 83 21.54 -33.09 53.63
N TYR A 84 22.23 -31.96 53.52
CA TYR A 84 22.34 -31.16 52.31
C TYR A 84 23.79 -31.09 51.89
N CYS A 85 24.08 -31.38 50.62
CA CYS A 85 25.42 -31.21 50.06
C CYS A 85 25.56 -29.80 49.50
N LEU A 86 26.46 -29.00 50.10
CA LEU A 86 26.70 -27.62 49.70
C LEU A 86 27.35 -27.52 48.32
N ASN A 87 28.18 -28.49 47.93
CA ASN A 87 28.83 -28.51 46.63
C ASN A 87 27.87 -28.81 45.47
N CYS A 88 26.83 -29.60 45.73
CA CYS A 88 25.90 -30.07 44.68
C CYS A 88 24.54 -29.37 44.73
N ASP A 89 24.29 -28.53 45.75
CA ASP A 89 23.01 -27.89 46.06
C ASP A 89 21.83 -28.88 46.13
N LYS A 90 22.06 -30.08 46.71
CA LYS A 90 21.09 -31.19 46.73
C LYS A 90 20.95 -31.81 48.12
N SER A 91 19.72 -32.21 48.45
CA SER A 91 19.42 -33.01 49.65
C SER A 91 19.83 -34.48 49.44
N LEU A 92 20.40 -35.10 50.47
CA LEU A 92 20.94 -36.45 50.44
C LEU A 92 20.45 -37.31 51.61
N CYS A 93 20.16 -38.59 51.32
CA CYS A 93 19.95 -39.64 52.31
C CYS A 93 21.28 -40.25 52.79
N ALA A 94 21.19 -41.10 53.83
CA ALA A 94 22.32 -41.84 54.39
C ALA A 94 23.11 -42.61 53.32
N SER A 95 22.43 -43.31 52.40
CA SER A 95 23.11 -44.07 51.34
C SER A 95 23.76 -43.20 50.26
N CYS A 96 23.46 -41.90 50.18
CA CYS A 96 24.10 -40.99 49.24
C CYS A 96 25.34 -40.27 49.81
N LEU A 97 25.61 -40.39 51.12
CA LEU A 97 26.75 -39.80 51.83
C LEU A 97 28.08 -40.54 51.60
N ILE A 98 28.36 -40.94 50.36
CA ILE A 98 29.53 -41.78 50.02
C ILE A 98 30.77 -40.93 49.67
N ARG A 99 30.60 -39.64 49.34
CA ARG A 99 31.68 -38.77 48.84
C ARG A 99 32.25 -37.84 49.92
N PRO A 100 33.50 -37.36 49.81
CA PRO A 100 34.08 -36.39 50.74
C PRO A 100 33.66 -34.95 50.37
N PHE A 101 32.36 -34.62 50.48
CA PHE A 101 31.86 -33.26 50.26
C PHE A 101 31.55 -32.54 51.57
N GLN A 102 31.31 -31.22 51.49
CA GLN A 102 30.80 -30.46 52.61
C GLN A 102 29.29 -30.68 52.74
N TYR A 103 28.88 -31.05 53.95
CA TYR A 103 27.50 -31.37 54.27
C TYR A 103 26.99 -30.52 55.40
N GLU A 104 25.72 -30.14 55.32
CA GLU A 104 25.03 -29.40 56.37
C GLU A 104 23.71 -30.10 56.73
N LYS A 105 23.21 -29.83 57.95
CA LYS A 105 21.90 -30.35 58.35
C LYS A 105 20.84 -29.72 57.46
N LEU A 106 20.00 -30.57 56.86
CA LEU A 106 19.01 -30.12 55.88
C LEU A 106 18.10 -29.02 56.45
N ASN A 107 17.61 -29.17 57.68
CA ASN A 107 16.78 -28.15 58.34
C ASN A 107 17.44 -26.77 58.43
N LYS A 108 18.75 -26.72 58.72
CA LYS A 108 19.48 -25.47 58.85
C LYS A 108 19.52 -24.72 57.51
N VAL A 109 19.83 -25.44 56.42
CA VAL A 109 19.84 -24.86 55.07
C VAL A 109 18.45 -24.39 54.65
N TYR A 110 17.39 -25.13 55.00
CA TYR A 110 16.02 -24.72 54.72
C TYR A 110 15.62 -23.45 55.48
N GLU A 111 15.94 -23.34 56.76
CA GLU A 111 15.68 -22.14 57.55
C GLU A 111 16.41 -20.92 56.97
N GLU A 112 17.69 -21.07 56.62
CA GLU A 112 18.48 -20.00 55.99
C GLU A 112 17.91 -19.58 54.62
N LYS A 113 17.63 -20.53 53.72
CA LYS A 113 17.03 -20.23 52.41
C LYS A 113 15.61 -19.64 52.55
N TYR A 114 14.83 -20.07 53.54
CA TYR A 114 13.51 -19.51 53.82
C TYR A 114 13.59 -18.05 54.28
N LEU A 115 14.54 -17.72 55.17
CA LEU A 115 14.78 -16.34 55.59
C LEU A 115 15.22 -15.46 54.42
N LEU A 116 16.12 -15.96 53.56
CA LEU A 116 16.54 -15.27 52.34
C LEU A 116 15.35 -15.03 51.39
N LEU A 117 14.50 -16.03 51.18
CA LEU A 117 13.29 -15.89 50.36
C LEU A 117 12.34 -14.84 50.93
N LYS A 118 12.17 -14.79 52.25
CA LYS A 118 11.33 -13.80 52.91
C LYS A 118 11.89 -12.37 52.79
N ASP A 119 13.20 -12.21 52.90
CA ASP A 119 13.89 -10.93 52.67
C ASP A 119 13.75 -10.47 51.22
N LEU A 120 13.96 -11.36 50.26
CA LEU A 120 13.75 -11.07 48.83
C LEU A 120 12.29 -10.72 48.53
N GLN A 121 11.34 -11.44 49.12
CA GLN A 121 9.92 -11.15 48.97
C GLN A 121 9.60 -9.75 49.52
N SER A 122 10.12 -9.38 50.70
CA SER A 122 9.94 -8.04 51.27
C SER A 122 10.49 -6.96 50.34
N LYS A 123 11.69 -7.16 49.79
CA LYS A 123 12.31 -6.21 48.84
C LYS A 123 11.49 -6.05 47.56
N ILE A 124 10.93 -7.15 47.05
CA ILE A 124 10.02 -7.11 45.90
C ILE A 124 8.76 -6.32 46.25
N ASP A 125 8.13 -6.65 47.39
CA ASP A 125 6.90 -5.99 47.85
C ASP A 125 7.11 -4.49 48.13
N GLU A 126 8.31 -4.08 48.56
CA GLU A 126 8.70 -2.67 48.74
C GLU A 126 8.94 -1.95 47.41
N CYS A 127 9.52 -2.63 46.41
CA CYS A 127 9.81 -2.04 45.11
C CYS A 127 8.58 -1.99 44.18
N PHE A 128 7.65 -2.94 44.34
CA PHE A 128 6.52 -3.11 43.44
C PHE A 128 5.61 -1.86 43.34
N PRO A 129 5.25 -1.16 44.45
CA PRO A 129 4.45 0.05 44.39
C PRO A 129 5.08 1.17 43.55
N PHE A 130 6.41 1.33 43.61
CA PHE A 130 7.13 2.32 42.80
C PHE A 130 6.97 2.06 41.30
N PHE A 131 7.04 0.79 40.89
CA PHE A 131 6.84 0.41 39.50
C PHE A 131 5.37 0.56 39.07
N GLU A 132 4.41 0.25 39.96
CA GLU A 132 2.98 0.47 39.68
C GLU A 132 2.66 1.96 39.47
N GLU A 133 3.18 2.83 40.34
CA GLU A 133 3.04 4.29 40.23
C GLU A 133 3.66 4.79 38.93
N LYS A 134 4.90 4.39 38.62
CA LYS A 134 5.55 4.79 37.36
C LYS A 134 4.80 4.30 36.13
N ALA A 135 4.26 3.08 36.18
CA ALA A 135 3.44 2.56 35.08
C ALA A 135 2.13 3.34 34.93
N ALA A 136 1.53 3.83 36.02
CA ALA A 136 0.36 4.71 35.97
C ALA A 136 0.71 6.08 35.38
N ASP A 137 1.82 6.70 35.81
CA ASP A 137 2.33 7.97 35.24
C ASP A 137 2.54 7.86 33.73
N PHE A 138 3.11 6.74 33.26
CA PHE A 138 3.34 6.52 31.84
C PHE A 138 2.04 6.37 31.06
N ARG A 139 1.04 5.65 31.61
CA ARG A 139 -0.28 5.52 30.98
C ARG A 139 -0.98 6.87 30.85
N GLU A 140 -0.97 7.69 31.90
CA GLU A 140 -1.59 9.02 31.87
C GLU A 140 -0.90 9.94 30.83
N LYS A 141 0.43 9.87 30.72
CA LYS A 141 1.15 10.62 29.69
C LYS A 141 0.81 10.15 28.27
N ASP A 142 0.69 8.85 28.07
CA ASP A 142 0.34 8.27 26.77
C ASP A 142 -1.08 8.69 26.36
N ASP A 143 -2.05 8.58 27.27
CA ASP A 143 -3.44 9.03 27.05
C ASP A 143 -3.49 10.53 26.70
N ASN A 144 -2.73 11.37 27.40
CA ASN A 144 -2.63 12.80 27.12
C ASN A 144 -2.02 13.10 25.73
N GLU A 145 -1.02 12.34 25.29
CA GLU A 145 -0.43 12.51 23.95
C GLU A 145 -1.38 12.04 22.84
N VAL A 146 -2.12 10.94 23.08
CA VAL A 146 -3.19 10.47 22.18
C VAL A 146 -4.27 11.55 22.01
N ASP A 147 -4.70 12.18 23.11
CA ASP A 147 -5.67 13.27 23.07
C ASP A 147 -5.16 14.52 22.32
N LYS A 148 -3.89 14.89 22.52
CA LYS A 148 -3.25 15.97 21.74
C LYS A 148 -3.23 15.64 20.26
N HIS A 149 -2.87 14.41 19.91
CA HIS A 149 -2.82 13.94 18.54
C HIS A 149 -4.20 13.96 17.87
N ASN A 150 -5.25 13.54 18.59
CA ASN A 150 -6.63 13.59 18.11
C ASN A 150 -7.09 15.03 17.87
N LYS A 151 -6.80 15.96 18.79
CA LYS A 151 -7.08 17.40 18.59
C LYS A 151 -6.36 17.99 17.38
N ILE A 152 -5.13 17.57 17.09
CA ILE A 152 -4.40 17.98 15.90
C ILE A 152 -5.07 17.43 14.63
N LYS A 153 -5.44 16.14 14.63
CA LYS A 153 -6.17 15.51 13.51
C LYS A 153 -7.48 16.23 13.19
N GLU A 154 -8.27 16.58 14.20
CA GLU A 154 -9.51 17.33 14.01
C GLU A 154 -9.28 18.71 13.38
N LYS A 155 -8.22 19.44 13.83
CA LYS A 155 -7.84 20.72 13.22
C LYS A 155 -7.41 20.59 11.77
N ILE A 156 -6.64 19.55 11.44
CA ILE A 156 -6.24 19.25 10.05
C ILE A 156 -7.48 18.96 9.20
N PHE A 157 -8.39 18.11 9.69
CA PHE A 157 -9.62 17.77 8.99
C PHE A 157 -10.52 19.00 8.73
N TYR A 158 -10.65 19.89 9.71
CA TYR A 158 -11.40 21.14 9.54
C TYR A 158 -10.77 22.02 8.45
N LYS A 159 -9.44 22.21 8.49
CA LYS A 159 -8.72 23.01 7.49
C LYS A 159 -8.76 22.38 6.09
N GLU A 160 -8.72 21.06 5.99
CA GLU A 160 -8.88 20.35 4.72
C GLU A 160 -10.25 20.63 4.09
N ASN A 161 -11.32 20.59 4.89
CA ASN A 161 -12.67 20.89 4.39
C ASN A 161 -12.84 22.36 4.02
N GLU A 162 -12.27 23.29 4.81
CA GLU A 162 -12.28 24.73 4.48
C GLU A 162 -11.63 25.00 3.12
N VAL A 163 -10.48 24.36 2.83
CA VAL A 163 -9.80 24.47 1.53
C VAL A 163 -10.63 23.82 0.41
N LYS A 164 -11.23 22.64 0.65
CA LYS A 164 -12.10 21.99 -0.34
C LYS A 164 -13.30 22.86 -0.72
N ASP A 165 -13.93 23.49 0.26
CA ASP A 165 -15.07 24.37 0.03
C ASP A 165 -14.66 25.61 -0.77
N ALA A 166 -13.51 26.22 -0.44
CA ALA A 166 -12.96 27.34 -1.18
C ALA A 166 -12.64 26.99 -2.64
N VAL A 167 -11.97 25.85 -2.88
CA VAL A 167 -11.65 25.36 -4.23
C VAL A 167 -12.93 25.04 -5.02
N THR A 168 -13.91 24.41 -4.38
CA THR A 168 -15.18 24.06 -5.03
C THR A 168 -15.94 25.33 -5.45
N LYS A 169 -15.96 26.34 -4.58
CA LYS A 169 -16.58 27.64 -4.87
C LYS A 169 -15.93 28.32 -6.08
N GLU A 170 -14.59 28.34 -6.14
CA GLU A 170 -13.86 28.95 -7.26
C GLU A 170 -14.07 28.17 -8.56
N ALA A 171 -14.06 26.83 -8.50
CA ALA A 171 -14.32 25.98 -9.66
C ALA A 171 -15.73 26.20 -10.23
N LEU A 172 -16.74 26.37 -9.38
CA LEU A 172 -18.10 26.69 -9.81
C LEU A 172 -18.19 28.05 -10.49
N ALA A 173 -17.51 29.07 -9.97
CA ALA A 173 -17.46 30.39 -10.60
C ALA A 173 -16.83 30.33 -12.01
N LEU A 174 -15.76 29.54 -12.19
CA LEU A 174 -15.16 29.32 -13.51
C LEU A 174 -16.12 28.61 -14.48
N VAL A 175 -16.86 27.61 -14.00
CA VAL A 175 -17.87 26.91 -14.81
C VAL A 175 -18.97 27.87 -15.26
N GLU A 176 -19.41 28.81 -14.42
CA GLU A 176 -20.39 29.84 -14.79
C GLU A 176 -19.84 30.79 -15.87
N ILE A 177 -18.58 31.21 -15.75
CA ILE A 177 -17.91 32.03 -16.78
C ILE A 177 -17.85 31.27 -18.11
N MET A 178 -17.44 29.99 -18.08
CA MET A 178 -17.39 29.15 -19.29
C MET A 178 -18.76 28.98 -19.95
N LYS A 179 -19.83 28.84 -19.16
CA LYS A 179 -21.21 28.82 -19.68
C LYS A 179 -21.57 30.15 -20.34
N GLY A 180 -21.22 31.27 -19.72
CA GLY A 180 -21.45 32.60 -20.30
C GLY A 180 -20.76 32.79 -21.66
N ILE A 181 -19.50 32.34 -21.78
CA ILE A 181 -18.76 32.36 -23.06
C ILE A 181 -19.46 31.44 -24.08
N TRP A 182 -19.79 30.21 -23.68
CA TRP A 182 -20.46 29.25 -24.54
C TRP A 182 -21.79 29.77 -25.08
N ASP A 183 -22.62 30.38 -24.24
CA ASP A 183 -23.90 30.94 -24.64
C ASP A 183 -23.71 32.15 -25.57
N THR A 184 -22.71 33.00 -25.30
CA THR A 184 -22.39 34.16 -26.15
C THR A 184 -21.91 33.75 -27.54
N ASP A 185 -21.06 32.71 -27.63
CA ASP A 185 -20.48 32.25 -28.90
C ASP A 185 -21.45 31.37 -29.70
N ASN A 186 -22.35 30.61 -29.05
CA ASN A 186 -23.32 29.77 -29.75
C ASN A 186 -24.57 30.51 -30.22
N ASN A 187 -24.94 31.62 -29.58
CA ASN A 187 -26.11 32.40 -30.01
C ASN A 187 -25.99 32.97 -31.45
N PRO A 188 -24.85 33.53 -31.89
CA PRO A 188 -24.69 33.97 -33.28
C PRO A 188 -24.65 32.78 -34.25
N LEU A 189 -24.04 31.64 -33.86
CA LEU A 189 -24.05 30.43 -34.68
C LEU A 189 -25.47 29.85 -34.85
N LYS A 190 -26.28 29.91 -33.79
CA LYS A 190 -27.69 29.52 -33.84
C LYS A 190 -28.49 30.44 -34.75
N THR A 191 -28.32 31.76 -34.59
CA THR A 191 -28.97 32.77 -35.45
C THR A 191 -28.58 32.59 -36.91
N GLU A 192 -27.31 32.37 -37.23
CA GLU A 192 -26.86 32.15 -38.62
C GLU A 192 -27.38 30.82 -39.19
N ARG A 193 -27.45 29.76 -38.38
CA ARG A 193 -28.07 28.49 -38.80
C ARG A 193 -29.55 28.69 -39.15
N GLU A 194 -30.30 29.44 -38.35
CA GLU A 194 -31.70 29.76 -38.61
C GLU A 194 -31.85 30.58 -39.91
N ARG A 195 -30.97 31.56 -40.14
CA ARG A 195 -30.91 32.34 -41.39
C ARG A 195 -30.64 31.46 -42.61
N LEU A 196 -29.65 30.57 -42.53
CA LEU A 196 -29.32 29.64 -43.61
C LEU A 196 -30.47 28.67 -43.92
N CYS A 197 -31.18 28.18 -42.88
CA CYS A 197 -32.36 27.33 -43.04
C CYS A 197 -33.48 28.07 -43.81
N GLN A 198 -33.73 29.35 -43.50
CA GLN A 198 -34.71 30.16 -44.20
C GLN A 198 -34.33 30.35 -45.69
N VAL A 199 -33.07 30.67 -45.97
CA VAL A 199 -32.55 30.81 -47.35
C VAL A 199 -32.71 29.50 -48.12
N GLU A 200 -32.43 28.35 -47.50
CA GLU A 200 -32.61 27.04 -48.12
C GLU A 200 -34.08 26.78 -48.49
N GLN A 201 -35.02 27.11 -47.60
CA GLN A 201 -36.46 26.96 -47.85
C GLN A 201 -36.92 27.85 -49.01
N ASP A 202 -36.49 29.11 -49.05
CA ASP A 202 -36.82 30.05 -50.11
C ASP A 202 -36.27 29.60 -51.47
N LEU A 203 -35.01 29.12 -51.49
CA LEU A 203 -34.41 28.55 -52.70
C LEU A 203 -35.15 27.31 -53.19
N LYS A 204 -35.58 26.42 -52.28
CA LYS A 204 -36.41 25.25 -52.64
C LYS A 204 -37.75 25.67 -53.24
N ALA A 205 -38.43 26.67 -52.66
CA ALA A 205 -39.69 27.18 -53.19
C ALA A 205 -39.53 27.80 -54.58
N ARG A 206 -38.50 28.64 -54.78
CA ARG A 206 -38.22 29.26 -56.09
C ARG A 206 -37.79 28.24 -57.14
N LYS A 207 -37.00 27.23 -56.76
CA LYS A 207 -36.65 26.11 -57.65
C LYS A 207 -37.90 25.37 -58.13
N LYS A 208 -38.90 25.18 -57.27
CA LYS A 208 -40.18 24.58 -57.63
C LYS A 208 -40.94 25.44 -58.66
N VAL A 209 -41.03 26.75 -58.43
CA VAL A 209 -41.66 27.69 -59.38
C VAL A 209 -40.95 27.69 -60.73
N LEU A 210 -39.61 27.70 -60.73
CA LEU A 210 -38.82 27.63 -61.97
C LEU A 210 -39.11 26.34 -62.76
N TYR A 211 -39.20 25.21 -62.06
CA TYR A 211 -39.54 23.92 -62.66
C TYR A 211 -40.94 23.94 -63.29
N GLU A 212 -41.93 24.49 -62.58
CA GLU A 212 -43.30 24.64 -63.07
C GLU A 212 -43.38 25.58 -64.29
N ALA A 213 -42.72 26.74 -64.25
CA ALA A 213 -42.65 27.71 -65.34
C ALA A 213 -41.96 27.16 -66.61
N THR A 214 -40.98 26.28 -66.42
CA THR A 214 -40.28 25.60 -67.53
C THR A 214 -41.21 24.62 -68.25
N LEU A 215 -42.10 23.94 -67.51
CA LEU A 215 -43.09 23.03 -68.08
C LEU A 215 -44.20 23.76 -68.84
N THR A 216 -44.59 24.95 -68.41
CA THR A 216 -45.62 25.78 -69.08
C THR A 216 -45.08 26.60 -70.25
N GLN A 217 -43.77 26.53 -70.52
CA GLN A 217 -43.08 27.29 -71.58
C GLN A 217 -43.28 28.81 -71.50
N GLU A 218 -43.30 29.40 -70.29
CA GLU A 218 -43.38 30.85 -70.10
C GLU A 218 -41.98 31.47 -69.94
N PRO A 219 -41.33 31.96 -71.01
CA PRO A 219 -39.91 32.27 -70.98
C PRO A 219 -39.61 33.47 -70.07
N ALA A 220 -40.49 34.46 -70.03
CA ALA A 220 -40.34 35.66 -69.19
C ALA A 220 -40.32 35.33 -67.68
N LEU A 221 -41.12 34.34 -67.25
CA LEU A 221 -41.16 33.88 -65.86
C LEU A 221 -39.92 33.07 -65.49
N VAL A 222 -39.41 32.25 -66.42
CA VAL A 222 -38.17 31.48 -66.25
C VAL A 222 -36.96 32.42 -66.10
N PHE A 223 -36.81 33.41 -66.98
CA PHE A 223 -35.68 34.33 -66.93
C PHE A 223 -35.69 35.21 -65.67
N SER A 224 -36.84 35.77 -65.30
CA SER A 224 -36.95 36.58 -64.07
C SER A 224 -36.71 35.76 -62.80
N THR A 225 -37.20 34.51 -62.74
CA THR A 225 -36.97 33.64 -61.57
C THR A 225 -35.52 33.17 -61.48
N ALA A 226 -34.88 32.84 -62.61
CA ALA A 226 -33.48 32.45 -62.65
C ALA A 226 -32.52 33.60 -62.27
N GLU A 227 -32.80 34.82 -62.74
CA GLU A 227 -32.00 36.00 -62.39
C GLU A 227 -32.12 36.33 -60.88
N ASN A 228 -33.32 36.21 -60.31
CA ASN A 228 -33.54 36.40 -58.88
C ASN A 228 -32.85 35.31 -58.03
N ILE A 229 -32.81 34.05 -58.49
CA ILE A 229 -32.03 32.99 -57.81
C ILE A 229 -30.53 33.30 -57.87
N SER A 230 -30.03 33.73 -59.03
CA SER A 230 -28.61 34.03 -59.22
C SER A 230 -28.13 35.21 -58.38
N ARG A 231 -29.00 36.19 -58.11
CA ARG A 231 -28.70 37.36 -57.27
C ARG A 231 -28.67 37.04 -55.77
N ASP A 232 -29.49 36.08 -55.35
CA ASP A 232 -29.66 35.74 -53.93
C ASP A 232 -28.72 34.64 -53.44
N ILE A 233 -27.97 33.97 -54.33
CA ILE A 233 -26.88 33.06 -53.95
C ILE A 233 -25.69 33.92 -53.52
N PRO A 234 -25.29 33.93 -52.23
CA PRO A 234 -24.13 34.70 -51.80
C PRO A 234 -22.87 34.09 -52.44
N GLU A 235 -22.02 34.92 -53.06
CA GLU A 235 -20.74 34.52 -53.69
C GLU A 235 -19.77 33.80 -52.72
N GLN A 236 -20.05 33.79 -51.41
CA GLN A 236 -19.20 33.21 -50.36
C GLN A 236 -19.64 31.82 -49.87
N SER A 237 -20.59 31.15 -50.53
CA SER A 237 -21.22 29.91 -50.02
C SER A 237 -20.39 28.61 -50.11
N VAL A 238 -19.07 28.69 -50.33
CA VAL A 238 -18.14 27.53 -50.26
C VAL A 238 -17.07 27.75 -49.19
N LEU A 239 -17.48 27.95 -47.94
CA LEU A 239 -16.61 27.69 -46.78
C LEU A 239 -17.16 26.43 -46.10
N VAL A 240 -16.54 25.29 -46.41
CA VAL A 240 -16.74 24.04 -45.66
C VAL A 240 -16.15 24.28 -44.26
N VAL A 241 -16.96 24.81 -43.35
CA VAL A 241 -16.59 24.90 -41.93
C VAL A 241 -16.61 23.47 -41.40
N LYS A 242 -15.43 22.84 -41.33
CA LYS A 242 -15.25 21.61 -40.56
C LYS A 242 -15.63 21.92 -39.11
N PRO A 243 -16.55 21.16 -38.48
CA PRO A 243 -16.86 21.37 -37.07
C PRO A 243 -15.58 21.20 -36.25
N PRO A 244 -15.32 22.07 -35.24
CA PRO A 244 -14.20 21.86 -34.34
C PRO A 244 -14.38 20.50 -33.65
N GLU A 245 -13.36 19.66 -33.75
CA GLU A 245 -13.32 18.40 -33.00
C GLU A 245 -13.32 18.76 -31.51
N LEU A 246 -14.45 18.45 -30.84
CA LEU A 246 -14.59 18.58 -29.40
C LEU A 246 -13.59 17.63 -28.73
N CYS A 247 -12.44 18.17 -28.30
CA CYS A 247 -11.55 17.48 -27.39
C CYS A 247 -12.25 17.33 -26.04
N TYR A 248 -12.72 16.10 -25.76
CA TYR A 248 -13.25 15.71 -24.46
C TYR A 248 -12.11 15.80 -23.44
N ILE A 249 -12.13 16.82 -22.58
CA ILE A 249 -11.25 16.91 -21.42
C ILE A 249 -11.87 16.00 -20.34
N GLU A 250 -11.37 14.77 -20.22
CA GLU A 250 -11.70 13.95 -19.05
C GLU A 250 -11.20 14.67 -17.78
N PRO A 251 -11.97 14.66 -16.69
CA PRO A 251 -11.54 15.26 -15.43
C PRO A 251 -10.23 14.60 -15.00
N ILE A 252 -9.23 15.44 -14.70
CA ILE A 252 -7.93 15.05 -14.15
C ILE A 252 -8.20 14.07 -12.99
N ASP A 253 -7.64 12.86 -13.11
CA ASP A 253 -7.78 11.80 -12.12
C ASP A 253 -7.43 12.34 -10.73
N VAL A 254 -8.42 12.35 -9.83
CA VAL A 254 -8.37 12.93 -8.47
C VAL A 254 -7.19 12.38 -7.65
N ASN A 255 -6.60 11.26 -8.07
CA ASN A 255 -5.41 10.68 -7.46
C ASN A 255 -4.11 11.47 -7.74
N ILE A 256 -4.01 12.19 -8.87
CA ILE A 256 -2.84 13.03 -9.20
C ILE A 256 -2.80 14.26 -8.29
N GLY A 257 -3.96 14.84 -7.99
CA GLY A 257 -4.09 15.97 -7.06
C GLY A 257 -3.68 15.61 -5.62
N LYS A 258 -3.90 14.37 -5.18
CA LYS A 258 -3.48 13.89 -3.84
C LYS A 258 -1.96 13.72 -3.73
N VAL A 259 -1.30 13.27 -4.79
CA VAL A 259 0.16 13.12 -4.82
C VAL A 259 0.84 14.49 -4.88
N LEU A 260 0.32 15.42 -5.71
CA LEU A 260 0.90 16.77 -5.85
C LEU A 260 0.63 17.69 -4.65
N GLY A 261 -0.52 17.57 -3.98
CA GLY A 261 -0.85 18.33 -2.78
C GLY A 261 0.02 18.00 -1.56
N SER A 262 0.72 16.86 -1.59
CA SER A 262 1.65 16.45 -0.54
C SER A 262 3.05 17.08 -0.70
N ILE A 263 3.38 17.56 -1.91
CA ILE A 263 4.73 17.99 -2.31
C ILE A 263 4.83 19.53 -2.42
N ILE A 264 3.72 20.23 -2.66
CA ILE A 264 3.74 21.65 -3.03
C ILE A 264 2.93 22.50 -2.03
N LYS A 265 3.59 23.47 -1.37
CA LYS A 265 2.91 24.40 -0.43
C LYS A 265 1.97 25.39 -1.11
N THR A 266 2.14 25.65 -2.41
CA THR A 266 1.25 26.46 -3.28
C THR A 266 1.47 26.10 -4.76
N PRO A 267 0.54 25.42 -5.45
CA PRO A 267 0.68 25.19 -6.89
C PRO A 267 0.52 26.50 -7.65
N LYS A 268 1.58 26.99 -8.30
CA LYS A 268 1.47 28.00 -9.36
C LYS A 268 1.24 27.26 -10.68
N VAL A 269 -0.01 27.22 -11.13
CA VAL A 269 -0.31 26.79 -12.49
C VAL A 269 0.11 27.92 -13.43
N VAL A 270 1.24 27.79 -14.11
CA VAL A 270 1.68 28.74 -15.15
C VAL A 270 1.01 28.35 -16.46
N LEU A 271 0.01 29.15 -16.88
CA LEU A 271 -0.62 29.00 -18.19
C LEU A 271 0.31 29.62 -19.25
N ILE A 272 1.01 28.80 -20.03
CA ILE A 272 1.81 29.30 -21.16
C ILE A 272 0.86 29.55 -22.33
N LYS A 273 0.67 30.81 -22.70
CA LYS A 273 -0.05 31.22 -23.91
C LYS A 273 0.89 31.02 -25.11
N THR A 274 0.77 29.91 -25.81
CA THR A 274 1.51 29.66 -27.06
C THR A 274 0.90 30.51 -28.18
N PHE A 275 1.54 31.63 -28.51
CA PHE A 275 1.25 32.32 -29.76
C PHE A 275 1.90 31.54 -30.92
N GLY A 276 1.09 30.76 -31.65
CA GLY A 276 1.39 30.36 -33.03
C GLY A 276 2.27 29.13 -33.26
N ILE A 277 2.55 28.28 -32.27
CA ILE A 277 3.23 26.99 -32.50
C ILE A 277 2.28 25.85 -32.16
N ASN A 278 1.90 25.10 -33.19
CA ASN A 278 0.94 24.01 -33.12
C ASN A 278 1.68 22.72 -32.72
N PHE A 279 1.50 22.25 -31.48
CA PHE A 279 1.98 20.94 -31.03
C PHE A 279 0.78 20.02 -30.81
N PRO A 280 0.32 19.27 -31.83
CA PRO A 280 -0.91 18.47 -31.77
C PRO A 280 -0.86 17.26 -30.80
N GLU A 281 0.26 17.02 -30.10
CA GLU A 281 0.47 15.81 -29.29
C GLU A 281 0.68 16.05 -27.78
N LEU A 282 0.57 17.30 -27.31
CA LEU A 282 0.88 17.68 -25.93
C LEU A 282 -0.39 17.75 -25.06
N ASN A 283 -0.34 17.15 -23.86
CA ASN A 283 -1.49 17.10 -22.95
C ASN A 283 -1.22 17.60 -21.51
N GLY A 284 -0.06 18.22 -21.24
CA GLY A 284 0.15 18.86 -19.94
C GLY A 284 1.61 19.14 -19.60
N LEU A 285 1.82 20.25 -18.89
CA LEU A 285 3.08 20.67 -18.27
C LEU A 285 2.84 20.80 -16.76
N VAL A 286 3.64 20.14 -15.93
CA VAL A 286 3.55 20.25 -14.47
C VAL A 286 4.91 20.68 -13.94
N SER A 287 4.97 21.82 -13.25
CA SER A 287 6.14 22.26 -12.49
C SER A 287 6.16 21.51 -11.16
N ILE A 288 7.26 20.82 -10.87
CA ILE A 288 7.45 20.05 -9.63
C ILE A 288 8.11 20.92 -8.54
N ASN A 289 8.93 21.88 -8.95
CA ASN A 289 9.48 22.97 -8.12
C ASN A 289 9.84 24.18 -9.02
N ASP A 290 10.40 25.25 -8.44
CA ASP A 290 10.80 26.48 -9.16
C ASP A 290 11.83 26.24 -10.29
N ASP A 291 12.40 25.03 -10.39
CA ASP A 291 13.49 24.70 -11.33
C ASP A 291 13.19 23.53 -12.28
N ILE A 292 12.09 22.78 -12.15
CA ILE A 292 11.85 21.56 -12.97
C ILE A 292 10.42 21.49 -13.51
N CYS A 293 10.32 21.28 -14.82
CA CYS A 293 9.09 21.03 -15.55
C CYS A 293 9.02 19.59 -16.07
N VAL A 294 7.85 18.96 -15.95
CA VAL A 294 7.56 17.63 -16.49
C VAL A 294 6.51 17.70 -17.58
N MET A 295 6.83 17.08 -18.71
CA MET A 295 5.93 16.93 -19.86
C MET A 295 5.55 15.47 -20.04
N TYR A 296 4.26 15.19 -20.19
CA TYR A 296 3.77 13.84 -20.52
C TYR A 296 3.35 13.77 -21.99
N ASN A 297 3.95 12.86 -22.76
CA ASN A 297 3.56 12.57 -24.14
C ASN A 297 2.66 11.33 -24.17
N LYS A 298 1.38 11.53 -24.51
CA LYS A 298 0.34 10.49 -24.51
C LYS A 298 0.57 9.40 -25.57
N CYS A 299 1.10 9.77 -26.74
CA CYS A 299 1.35 8.84 -27.84
C CYS A 299 2.47 7.85 -27.50
N SER A 300 3.52 8.32 -26.85
CA SER A 300 4.67 7.48 -26.46
C SER A 300 4.56 6.88 -25.07
N ARG A 301 3.62 7.36 -24.24
CA ARG A 301 3.53 7.08 -22.80
C ARG A 301 4.86 7.39 -22.07
N LYS A 302 5.60 8.39 -22.55
CA LYS A 302 6.88 8.81 -21.99
C LYS A 302 6.76 10.19 -21.36
N PHE A 303 7.57 10.42 -20.35
CA PHE A 303 7.74 11.71 -19.73
C PHE A 303 9.06 12.33 -20.18
N LYS A 304 9.07 13.65 -20.36
CA LYS A 304 10.29 14.44 -20.60
C LYS A 304 10.45 15.48 -19.50
N TYR A 305 11.68 15.71 -19.08
CA TYR A 305 12.03 16.65 -18.02
C TYR A 305 12.86 17.81 -18.57
N PHE A 306 12.68 18.98 -17.98
CA PHE A 306 13.49 20.16 -18.28
C PHE A 306 13.80 20.89 -16.98
N THR A 307 15.06 21.29 -16.82
CA THR A 307 15.51 22.24 -15.82
C THR A 307 15.29 23.67 -16.34
N ILE A 308 14.71 24.56 -15.52
CA ILE A 308 14.39 25.94 -15.89
C ILE A 308 15.68 26.75 -16.14
N SER A 309 16.80 26.36 -15.53
CA SER A 309 18.13 26.91 -15.81
C SER A 309 18.61 26.68 -17.26
N ASP A 310 18.06 25.69 -17.98
CA ASP A 310 18.36 25.45 -19.40
C ASP A 310 17.42 26.21 -20.35
N LEU A 311 16.36 26.83 -19.83
CA LEU A 311 15.47 27.72 -20.57
C LEU A 311 15.96 29.17 -20.47
N LYS A 312 17.00 29.53 -21.22
CA LYS A 312 17.33 30.95 -21.44
C LYS A 312 16.21 31.63 -22.23
N PHE A 313 15.35 32.37 -21.55
CA PHE A 313 14.47 33.34 -22.20
C PHE A 313 15.30 34.53 -22.69
N VAL A 314 15.55 34.58 -24.00
CA VAL A 314 15.98 35.82 -24.67
C VAL A 314 14.73 36.47 -25.25
N THR A 315 14.20 37.49 -24.58
CA THR A 315 13.20 38.38 -25.19
C THR A 315 13.90 39.41 -26.06
N THR A 316 14.09 39.11 -27.34
CA THR A 316 14.18 40.13 -28.40
C THR A 316 13.74 39.55 -29.73
N LYS A 317 12.94 40.34 -30.47
CA LYS A 317 12.50 40.08 -31.84
C LYS A 317 13.70 39.72 -32.73
N ASN A 318 13.59 38.60 -33.43
CA ASN A 318 14.49 38.11 -34.47
C ASN A 318 15.82 37.57 -33.96
N ASP A 319 15.86 36.29 -33.59
CA ASP A 319 16.93 35.37 -33.98
C ASP A 319 16.46 33.92 -33.77
N ILE A 320 16.79 33.06 -34.72
CA ILE A 320 16.54 31.61 -34.67
C ILE A 320 17.54 31.01 -33.68
N VAL A 321 17.04 30.36 -32.62
CA VAL A 321 17.89 29.67 -31.65
C VAL A 321 18.44 28.38 -32.26
N ASP A 322 19.75 28.24 -32.21
CA ASP A 322 20.53 27.06 -32.56
C ASP A 322 20.24 25.88 -31.60
N GLU A 323 19.89 24.71 -32.12
CA GLU A 323 19.48 23.49 -31.40
C GLU A 323 20.60 22.86 -30.54
N SER A 324 21.82 23.38 -30.59
CA SER A 324 23.03 22.68 -30.17
C SER A 324 23.32 22.64 -28.65
N ARG A 325 22.41 23.09 -27.78
CA ARG A 325 22.67 23.19 -26.32
C ARG A 325 21.60 22.62 -25.38
N SER A 326 20.59 21.92 -25.90
CA SER A 326 19.70 21.15 -25.02
C SER A 326 20.33 19.79 -24.72
N ASN A 327 20.73 19.56 -23.45
CA ASN A 327 21.13 18.23 -22.98
C ASN A 327 19.86 17.36 -22.88
N ILE A 328 19.38 16.86 -24.02
CA ILE A 328 18.28 15.91 -24.07
C ILE A 328 18.76 14.60 -23.44
N ILE A 329 18.37 14.39 -22.18
CA ILE A 329 18.54 13.10 -21.49
C ILE A 329 17.60 12.10 -22.17
N GLY A 330 18.07 10.87 -22.44
CA GLY A 330 17.41 9.83 -23.25
C GLY A 330 15.99 9.40 -22.83
N ASN A 331 15.50 8.24 -23.29
CA ASN A 331 14.14 7.81 -22.93
C ASN A 331 14.10 7.34 -21.48
N VAL A 332 13.79 8.23 -20.54
CA VAL A 332 13.67 7.86 -19.12
C VAL A 332 12.35 7.12 -18.88
N GLN A 333 12.41 5.86 -18.47
CA GLN A 333 11.26 5.17 -17.86
C GLN A 333 11.24 5.55 -16.39
N ILE A 334 10.40 6.51 -16.02
CA ILE A 334 10.27 6.90 -14.61
C ILE A 334 9.72 5.72 -13.83
N LEU A 335 10.58 5.17 -12.98
CA LEU A 335 10.20 4.36 -11.86
C LEU A 335 10.25 5.28 -10.63
N ASP A 336 9.07 5.71 -10.23
CA ASP A 336 8.73 6.52 -9.05
C ASP A 336 9.53 6.14 -7.79
N ILE A 337 10.24 7.09 -7.15
CA ILE A 337 10.59 7.13 -5.71
C ILE A 337 10.99 8.57 -5.33
N THR A 338 10.42 9.08 -4.23
CA THR A 338 11.14 9.92 -3.26
C THR A 338 11.65 9.00 -2.14
N ASN A 339 12.94 9.02 -1.79
CA ASN A 339 13.42 8.24 -0.63
C ASN A 339 12.91 8.84 0.69
N TYR A 340 13.30 8.28 1.84
CA TYR A 340 12.88 8.80 3.16
C TYR A 340 13.29 10.26 3.38
N ASN A 341 14.33 10.71 2.69
CA ASN A 341 14.83 12.10 2.72
C ASN A 341 14.17 12.99 1.65
N GLY A 342 13.24 12.48 0.85
CA GLY A 342 12.57 13.22 -0.23
C GLY A 342 13.36 13.29 -1.55
N GLU A 343 14.49 12.58 -1.66
CA GLU A 343 15.35 12.60 -2.85
C GLU A 343 14.70 11.81 -4.00
N VAL A 344 14.73 12.37 -5.21
CA VAL A 344 14.17 11.73 -6.41
C VAL A 344 15.20 10.80 -7.02
N LEU A 345 14.85 9.52 -7.15
CA LEU A 345 15.65 8.53 -7.87
C LEU A 345 15.07 8.30 -9.26
N LEU A 346 15.91 8.31 -10.28
CA LEU A 346 15.56 8.03 -11.67
C LEU A 346 16.29 6.77 -12.15
N CYS A 347 15.62 5.99 -12.99
CA CYS A 347 16.25 4.90 -13.75
C CYS A 347 16.07 5.21 -15.24
N ASP A 348 17.15 5.28 -16.01
CA ASP A 348 17.07 5.48 -17.45
C ASP A 348 16.89 4.16 -18.23
N ASP A 349 16.65 4.26 -19.54
CA ASP A 349 16.54 3.12 -20.45
C ASP A 349 17.85 2.32 -20.60
N THR A 350 18.98 2.89 -20.18
CA THR A 350 20.27 2.21 -20.11
C THR A 350 20.51 1.52 -18.77
N PHE A 351 19.49 1.49 -17.91
CA PHE A 351 19.52 0.88 -16.58
C PHE A 351 20.52 1.54 -15.63
N GLN A 352 20.84 2.81 -15.85
CA GLN A 352 21.58 3.61 -14.90
C GLN A 352 20.62 4.30 -13.93
N MET A 353 20.87 4.08 -12.65
CA MET A 353 20.19 4.80 -11.58
C MET A 353 20.86 6.16 -11.40
N ARG A 354 20.07 7.22 -11.25
CA ARG A 354 20.55 8.57 -10.96
C ARG A 354 19.79 9.16 -9.79
N ARG A 355 20.49 9.85 -8.90
CA ARG A 355 19.90 10.64 -7.83
C ARG A 355 19.81 12.10 -8.27
N LEU A 356 18.65 12.73 -8.08
CA LEU A 356 18.51 14.17 -8.23
C LEU A 356 19.06 14.86 -6.99
N GLU A 357 20.11 15.64 -7.17
CA GLU A 357 20.71 16.47 -6.14
C GLU A 357 19.92 17.77 -5.94
N ASN A 358 20.05 18.39 -4.76
CA ASN A 358 19.38 19.65 -4.42
C ASN A 358 19.71 20.81 -5.38
N ASN A 359 20.83 20.74 -6.08
CA ASN A 359 21.26 21.71 -7.08
C ASN A 359 20.69 21.45 -8.50
N GLY A 360 19.79 20.48 -8.64
CA GLY A 360 19.20 20.09 -9.92
C GLY A 360 20.09 19.19 -10.79
N SER A 361 21.30 18.84 -10.33
CA SER A 361 22.18 17.91 -11.03
C SER A 361 21.80 16.46 -10.75
N PHE A 362 22.25 15.55 -11.61
CA PHE A 362 22.06 14.12 -11.43
C PHE A 362 23.38 13.45 -11.05
N GLU A 363 23.44 12.84 -9.88
CA GLU A 363 24.55 11.96 -9.50
C GLU A 363 24.25 10.54 -10.01
N ASN A 364 25.16 9.98 -10.80
CA ASN A 364 25.04 8.59 -11.22
C ASN A 364 25.28 7.67 -10.02
N ILE A 365 24.24 6.93 -9.66
CA ILE A 365 24.38 5.81 -8.75
C ILE A 365 24.95 4.66 -9.57
N SER A 366 26.12 4.17 -9.20
CA SER A 366 26.85 3.11 -9.92
C SER A 366 26.18 1.74 -9.77
N LEU A 367 24.94 1.59 -10.24
CA LEU A 367 24.22 0.34 -10.35
C LEU A 367 24.28 -0.13 -11.80
N SER A 368 25.38 -0.77 -12.17
CA SER A 368 25.43 -1.52 -13.42
C SER A 368 24.77 -2.89 -13.17
N LEU A 369 23.46 -2.95 -13.40
CA LEU A 369 22.76 -4.23 -13.46
C LEU A 369 23.12 -4.88 -14.79
N THR A 370 24.19 -5.67 -14.81
CA THR A 370 24.65 -6.47 -15.96
C THR A 370 23.73 -7.67 -16.19
N CYS A 371 22.43 -7.42 -16.39
CA CYS A 371 21.45 -8.43 -16.76
C CYS A 371 20.75 -7.99 -18.04
N ASP A 372 21.16 -8.58 -19.15
CA ASP A 372 20.54 -8.34 -20.43
C ASP A 372 19.02 -8.62 -20.36
N LYS A 373 18.23 -7.61 -20.73
CA LYS A 373 16.77 -7.66 -20.95
C LYS A 373 15.88 -7.78 -19.70
N LEU A 374 16.21 -7.03 -18.64
CA LEU A 374 15.25 -6.71 -17.58
C LEU A 374 14.33 -5.57 -18.02
N THR A 375 13.04 -5.72 -17.73
CA THR A 375 12.07 -4.61 -17.80
C THR A 375 11.68 -4.26 -16.38
N PHE A 376 11.98 -3.03 -15.94
CA PHE A 376 11.60 -2.56 -14.62
C PHE A 376 10.18 -1.98 -14.63
N TYR A 377 9.45 -2.14 -13.53
CA TYR A 377 8.06 -1.69 -13.42
C TYR A 377 7.77 -0.81 -12.21
N CYS A 378 8.44 -1.06 -11.10
CA CYS A 378 8.30 -0.27 -9.88
C CYS A 378 9.57 -0.36 -9.05
N ILE A 379 9.80 0.67 -8.26
CA ILE A 379 10.94 0.77 -7.36
C ILE A 379 10.40 1.29 -6.03
N HIS A 380 11.00 0.85 -4.91
CA HIS A 380 10.66 1.34 -3.58
C HIS A 380 11.93 1.56 -2.75
N ALA A 381 12.10 2.75 -2.16
CA ALA A 381 13.20 3.02 -1.24
C ALA A 381 12.81 2.55 0.16
N VAL A 382 13.60 1.66 0.72
CA VAL A 382 13.40 1.09 2.06
C VAL A 382 14.11 1.93 3.12
N ASN A 383 15.25 2.51 2.77
CA ASN A 383 16.00 3.48 3.56
C ASN A 383 17.06 4.13 2.65
N ASP A 384 17.88 5.02 3.20
CA ASP A 384 18.91 5.77 2.46
C ASP A 384 19.92 4.87 1.75
N ASN A 385 20.06 3.63 2.19
CA ASN A 385 21.02 2.67 1.65
C ASN A 385 20.35 1.47 0.99
N GLU A 386 19.03 1.39 0.90
CA GLU A 386 18.37 0.18 0.40
C GLU A 386 17.18 0.53 -0.50
N ILE A 387 17.19 -0.04 -1.71
CA ILE A 387 16.10 0.05 -2.68
C ILE A 387 15.65 -1.34 -3.10
N ILE A 388 14.37 -1.45 -3.44
CA ILE A 388 13.78 -2.65 -4.00
C ILE A 388 13.28 -2.31 -5.40
N VAL A 389 13.69 -3.09 -6.40
CA VAL A 389 13.29 -2.89 -7.79
C VAL A 389 12.51 -4.10 -8.29
N GLY A 390 11.30 -3.88 -8.77
CA GLY A 390 10.46 -4.89 -9.41
C GLY A 390 10.70 -4.96 -10.90
N PHE A 391 10.93 -6.17 -11.39
CA PHE A 391 11.30 -6.40 -12.78
C PHE A 391 10.64 -7.65 -13.37
N THR A 392 10.60 -7.71 -14.70
CA THR A 392 10.41 -8.94 -15.46
C THR A 392 11.63 -9.19 -16.33
N ASN A 393 12.02 -10.46 -16.46
CA ASN A 393 13.09 -10.90 -17.35
C ASN A 393 12.45 -11.59 -18.54
N THR A 394 12.56 -10.94 -19.70
CA THR A 394 11.93 -11.41 -20.94
C THR A 394 12.54 -12.72 -21.45
N ASN A 395 13.84 -12.97 -21.22
CA ASN A 395 14.51 -14.20 -21.66
C ASN A 395 14.14 -15.41 -20.79
N ARG A 396 14.04 -15.22 -19.47
CA ARG A 396 13.82 -16.32 -18.52
C ARG A 396 12.34 -16.55 -18.19
N SER A 397 11.44 -15.74 -18.76
CA SER A 397 10.03 -15.72 -18.39
C SER A 397 9.83 -15.55 -16.87
N SER A 398 10.83 -15.02 -16.17
CA SER A 398 10.87 -14.89 -14.73
C SER A 398 10.53 -13.47 -14.34
N THR A 399 9.91 -13.32 -13.19
CA THR A 399 9.43 -12.04 -12.67
C THR A 399 9.76 -12.03 -11.19
N GLY A 400 10.33 -10.93 -10.69
CA GLY A 400 10.81 -10.89 -9.32
C GLY A 400 11.26 -9.50 -8.91
N PHE A 401 12.03 -9.47 -7.83
CA PHE A 401 12.54 -8.23 -7.25
C PHE A 401 14.03 -8.32 -6.96
N LEU A 402 14.72 -7.21 -7.15
CA LEU A 402 16.09 -7.01 -6.70
C LEU A 402 16.01 -6.16 -5.44
N VAL A 403 16.53 -6.66 -4.33
CA VAL A 403 16.82 -5.85 -3.16
C VAL A 403 18.28 -5.44 -3.28
N ILE A 404 18.52 -4.15 -3.43
CA ILE A 404 19.86 -3.59 -3.56
C ILE A 404 20.15 -2.93 -2.23
N SER A 405 21.00 -3.57 -1.44
CA SER A 405 21.51 -3.01 -0.19
C SER A 405 22.85 -2.34 -0.48
N ASP A 406 23.07 -1.15 0.08
CA ASP A 406 24.19 -0.26 -0.19
C ASP A 406 24.18 0.34 -1.62
N ILE A 407 23.34 1.36 -1.82
CA ILE A 407 23.19 2.10 -3.10
C ILE A 407 24.54 2.61 -3.62
N ASN A 408 25.45 2.98 -2.71
CA ASN A 408 26.78 3.49 -3.03
C ASN A 408 27.78 2.37 -3.36
N ASN A 409 27.45 1.12 -3.06
CA ASN A 409 28.31 -0.03 -3.27
C ASN A 409 27.50 -1.19 -3.84
N ALA A 410 27.27 -1.15 -5.16
CA ALA A 410 26.46 -2.09 -5.93
C ALA A 410 26.89 -3.59 -5.89
N ARG A 411 27.79 -3.96 -4.99
CA ARG A 411 28.25 -5.34 -4.75
C ARG A 411 27.31 -6.15 -3.87
N LYS A 412 26.36 -5.54 -3.15
CA LYS A 412 25.38 -6.26 -2.30
C LYS A 412 23.97 -6.27 -2.90
N ILE A 413 23.87 -6.83 -4.10
CA ILE A 413 22.56 -7.10 -4.73
C ILE A 413 22.04 -8.44 -4.20
N ARG A 414 20.97 -8.39 -3.41
CA ARG A 414 20.22 -9.58 -3.03
C ARG A 414 19.07 -9.78 -4.01
N ARG A 415 19.25 -10.76 -4.89
CA ARG A 415 18.19 -11.18 -5.79
C ARG A 415 17.16 -12.01 -5.02
N VAL A 416 15.94 -11.50 -4.91
CA VAL A 416 14.79 -12.26 -4.42
C VAL A 416 14.05 -12.76 -5.65
N GLU A 417 14.60 -13.82 -6.25
CA GLU A 417 13.85 -14.65 -7.20
C GLU A 417 12.94 -15.54 -6.36
N CYS A 418 11.63 -15.35 -6.46
CA CYS A 418 10.70 -16.20 -5.74
C CYS A 418 10.61 -17.58 -6.42
N ASP A 419 11.21 -18.55 -5.74
CA ASP A 419 11.22 -20.00 -5.94
C ASP A 419 11.38 -20.50 -7.38
N SER A 420 12.63 -20.75 -7.74
CA SER A 420 13.06 -21.62 -8.83
C SER A 420 12.69 -23.10 -8.66
N GLY A 421 12.03 -23.49 -7.55
CA GLY A 421 11.67 -24.87 -7.23
C GLY A 421 10.21 -25.27 -7.50
N SER A 422 9.31 -24.30 -7.74
CA SER A 422 7.91 -24.60 -8.06
C SER A 422 7.52 -23.91 -9.36
N ASP A 423 6.87 -24.61 -10.28
CA ASP A 423 6.37 -24.08 -11.57
C ASP A 423 5.37 -22.89 -11.43
N ARG A 424 5.18 -22.35 -10.23
CA ARG A 424 4.26 -21.25 -9.94
C ARG A 424 5.01 -19.92 -9.87
N LYS A 425 4.89 -19.13 -10.94
CA LYS A 425 5.32 -17.73 -10.95
C LYS A 425 4.61 -16.94 -9.83
N LEU A 426 5.38 -16.49 -8.84
CA LEU A 426 4.84 -15.71 -7.73
C LEU A 426 4.37 -14.31 -8.17
N PHE A 427 4.98 -13.78 -9.22
CA PHE A 427 4.62 -12.50 -9.86
C PHE A 427 4.34 -12.71 -11.35
N ALA A 428 3.71 -11.74 -12.00
CA ALA A 428 3.66 -11.65 -13.45
C ALA A 428 4.00 -10.24 -13.94
N LEU A 429 3.54 -9.22 -13.20
CA LEU A 429 3.74 -7.83 -13.56
C LEU A 429 3.72 -6.98 -12.28
N PRO A 430 4.88 -6.81 -11.63
CA PRO A 430 4.95 -6.10 -10.37
C PRO A 430 4.70 -4.61 -10.58
N LYS A 431 3.52 -4.11 -10.24
CA LYS A 431 3.12 -2.72 -10.52
C LYS A 431 3.52 -1.75 -9.41
N LYS A 432 3.55 -2.21 -8.17
CA LYS A 432 3.96 -1.40 -7.02
C LYS A 432 4.60 -2.29 -5.97
N ILE A 433 5.59 -1.76 -5.28
CA ILE A 433 6.23 -2.38 -4.13
C ILE A 433 6.16 -1.40 -2.97
N THR A 434 6.07 -1.92 -1.76
CA THR A 434 6.34 -1.18 -0.53
C THR A 434 6.88 -2.14 0.52
N THR A 435 7.33 -1.62 1.66
CA THR A 435 7.73 -2.39 2.82
C THR A 435 6.97 -1.97 4.07
N ASP A 436 6.79 -2.88 5.03
CA ASP A 436 6.36 -2.51 6.38
C ASP A 436 7.55 -2.22 7.30
N ILE A 437 7.24 -1.91 8.56
CA ILE A 437 8.22 -1.66 9.64
C ILE A 437 9.12 -2.87 9.95
N ASN A 438 8.72 -4.08 9.56
CA ASN A 438 9.49 -5.31 9.77
C ASN A 438 10.43 -5.61 8.60
N GLY A 439 10.36 -4.82 7.52
CA GLY A 439 11.05 -5.05 6.26
C GLY A 439 10.39 -6.11 5.38
N ASP A 440 9.15 -6.51 5.69
CA ASP A 440 8.38 -7.37 4.80
C ASP A 440 7.98 -6.60 3.55
N ILE A 441 8.06 -7.26 2.40
CA ILE A 441 7.84 -6.66 1.09
C ILE A 441 6.41 -6.95 0.65
N PHE A 442 5.69 -5.90 0.29
CA PHE A 442 4.34 -5.99 -0.26
C PHE A 442 4.36 -5.60 -1.72
N VAL A 443 3.85 -6.49 -2.55
CA VAL A 443 3.83 -6.31 -3.99
C VAL A 443 2.40 -6.26 -4.48
N ILE A 444 2.03 -5.20 -5.17
CA ILE A 444 0.83 -5.18 -6.01
C ILE A 444 1.23 -5.75 -7.38
N ASP A 445 0.85 -6.99 -7.60
CA ASP A 445 1.13 -7.72 -8.83
C ASP A 445 -0.12 -7.73 -9.73
N GLN A 446 0.08 -7.41 -11.00
CA GLN A 446 -0.95 -7.53 -12.02
C GLN A 446 -0.78 -8.88 -12.72
N PHE A 447 -1.57 -9.85 -12.29
CA PHE A 447 -1.59 -11.20 -12.85
C PHE A 447 -2.78 -11.34 -13.79
N ALA A 448 -2.51 -11.32 -15.09
CA ALA A 448 -3.53 -11.27 -16.14
C ALA A 448 -4.52 -10.09 -15.91
N SER A 449 -5.83 -10.36 -15.90
CA SER A 449 -6.89 -9.38 -15.63
C SER A 449 -7.15 -9.12 -14.14
N SER A 450 -6.42 -9.79 -13.23
CA SER A 450 -6.61 -9.67 -11.79
C SER A 450 -5.46 -8.89 -11.12
N LYS A 451 -5.80 -8.10 -10.10
CA LYS A 451 -4.81 -7.49 -9.19
C LYS A 451 -4.72 -8.37 -7.94
N ARG A 452 -3.50 -8.64 -7.49
CA ARG A 452 -3.24 -9.33 -6.22
C ARG A 452 -2.21 -8.58 -5.42
N VAL A 453 -2.30 -8.72 -4.10
CA VAL A 453 -1.26 -8.28 -3.17
C VAL A 453 -0.52 -9.53 -2.70
N VAL A 454 0.79 -9.54 -2.86
CA VAL A 454 1.66 -10.62 -2.38
C VAL A 454 2.51 -10.04 -1.26
N SER A 455 2.46 -10.66 -0.09
CA SER A 455 3.34 -10.36 1.03
C SER A 455 4.48 -11.38 1.06
N ILE A 456 5.70 -10.87 1.05
CA ILE A 456 6.95 -11.62 1.10
C ILE A 456 7.67 -11.19 2.37
N GLY A 457 8.20 -12.13 3.12
CA GLY A 457 9.10 -11.81 4.22
C GLY A 457 10.35 -11.12 3.71
N LYS A 458 11.03 -10.38 4.60
CA LYS A 458 12.30 -9.72 4.29
C LYS A 458 13.40 -10.64 3.75
N TRP A 459 13.25 -11.97 3.77
CA TRP A 459 14.22 -12.94 3.23
C TRP A 459 13.75 -13.62 1.94
N GLY A 460 12.63 -13.17 1.35
CA GLY A 460 12.12 -13.71 0.09
C GLY A 460 11.07 -14.81 0.21
N GLN A 461 10.75 -15.25 1.42
CA GLN A 461 9.73 -16.27 1.68
C GLN A 461 8.31 -15.71 1.54
N THR A 462 7.43 -16.39 0.80
CA THR A 462 6.03 -15.95 0.67
C THR A 462 5.32 -16.09 2.02
N LYS A 463 4.69 -15.01 2.50
CA LYS A 463 3.84 -15.06 3.71
C LYS A 463 2.38 -15.32 3.35
N TRP A 464 1.80 -14.51 2.47
CA TRP A 464 0.43 -14.67 2.04
C TRP A 464 0.17 -13.97 0.70
N ILE A 465 -0.92 -14.37 0.02
CA ILE A 465 -1.38 -13.78 -1.24
C ILE A 465 -2.85 -13.42 -1.10
N TYR A 466 -3.18 -12.14 -1.28
CA TYR A 466 -4.54 -11.63 -1.33
C TYR A 466 -4.93 -11.38 -2.79
N ARG A 467 -5.98 -12.04 -3.28
CA ARG A 467 -6.44 -11.94 -4.69
C ARG A 467 -7.65 -11.02 -4.87
N GLY A 468 -7.92 -10.15 -3.90
CA GLY A 468 -9.20 -9.46 -3.80
C GLY A 468 -10.31 -10.39 -3.33
N HIS A 469 -11.43 -9.83 -2.89
CA HIS A 469 -12.69 -10.58 -2.95
C HIS A 469 -12.88 -10.95 -4.42
N GLN A 470 -12.78 -12.24 -4.77
CA GLN A 470 -13.52 -12.72 -5.91
C GLN A 470 -14.93 -12.19 -5.68
N SER A 471 -15.46 -11.39 -6.60
CA SER A 471 -16.85 -11.00 -6.59
C SER A 471 -17.65 -12.30 -6.62
N LEU A 472 -17.95 -12.84 -5.45
CA LEU A 472 -19.04 -13.77 -5.27
C LEU A 472 -20.22 -12.96 -5.76
N ASN A 473 -20.65 -13.22 -7.00
CA ASN A 473 -21.83 -12.64 -7.58
C ASN A 473 -22.91 -12.68 -6.48
N PRO A 474 -23.39 -11.54 -5.97
CA PRO A 474 -24.32 -11.53 -4.82
C PRO A 474 -25.59 -12.34 -5.12
N VAL A 475 -25.91 -12.50 -6.40
CA VAL A 475 -26.95 -13.39 -6.92
C VAL A 475 -26.74 -14.87 -6.53
N SER A 476 -25.49 -15.34 -6.50
CA SER A 476 -25.15 -16.74 -6.18
C SER A 476 -25.21 -17.05 -4.68
N ALA A 477 -24.87 -16.08 -3.82
CA ALA A 477 -24.95 -16.23 -2.37
C ALA A 477 -26.41 -16.23 -1.91
N ALA A 478 -27.23 -15.30 -2.43
CA ALA A 478 -28.66 -15.25 -2.15
C ALA A 478 -29.39 -16.50 -2.69
N ALA A 479 -29.00 -17.03 -3.86
CA ALA A 479 -29.56 -18.27 -4.40
C ALA A 479 -29.23 -19.49 -3.52
N LYS A 480 -27.97 -19.62 -3.06
CA LYS A 480 -27.55 -20.69 -2.15
C LYS A 480 -28.27 -20.60 -0.80
N GLU A 481 -28.41 -19.41 -0.23
CA GLU A 481 -29.14 -19.23 1.03
C GLU A 481 -30.64 -19.57 0.88
N LYS A 482 -31.25 -19.24 -0.27
CA LYS A 482 -32.65 -19.58 -0.58
C LYS A 482 -32.83 -21.09 -0.74
N GLU A 483 -31.87 -21.80 -1.31
CA GLU A 483 -31.89 -23.26 -1.45
C GLU A 483 -31.64 -23.98 -0.12
N GLU A 484 -30.73 -23.49 0.71
CA GLU A 484 -30.49 -23.97 2.09
C GLU A 484 -31.77 -23.86 2.95
N ARG A 485 -32.45 -22.71 2.91
CA ARG A 485 -33.73 -22.48 3.59
C ARG A 485 -34.83 -23.41 3.07
N LYS A 486 -34.83 -23.74 1.78
CA LYS A 486 -35.78 -24.71 1.19
C LYS A 486 -35.53 -26.12 1.73
N ARG A 487 -34.26 -26.57 1.75
CA ARG A 487 -33.87 -27.88 2.30
C ARG A 487 -34.21 -28.01 3.79
N GLN A 488 -33.97 -26.97 4.58
CA GLN A 488 -34.34 -26.97 5.99
C GLN A 488 -35.85 -27.12 6.19
N ARG A 489 -36.67 -26.38 5.42
CA ARG A 489 -38.14 -26.50 5.48
C ARG A 489 -38.65 -27.89 5.10
N GLU A 490 -38.06 -28.52 4.09
CA GLU A 490 -38.39 -29.89 3.69
C GLU A 490 -38.02 -30.90 4.79
N LYS A 491 -36.85 -30.74 5.41
CA LYS A 491 -36.41 -31.56 6.54
C LYS A 491 -37.35 -31.43 7.74
N THR A 492 -37.80 -30.22 8.07
CA THR A 492 -38.79 -30.00 9.15
C THR A 492 -40.15 -30.62 8.81
N LYS A 493 -40.58 -30.57 7.54
CA LYS A 493 -41.83 -31.23 7.11
C LYS A 493 -41.75 -32.75 7.22
N MET A 494 -40.62 -33.36 6.89
CA MET A 494 -40.42 -34.80 7.08
C MET A 494 -40.46 -35.21 8.55
N ILE A 495 -39.79 -34.45 9.42
CA ILE A 495 -39.80 -34.70 10.88
C ILE A 495 -41.21 -34.55 11.47
N LYS A 496 -42.01 -33.59 10.98
CA LYS A 496 -43.42 -33.46 11.41
C LYS A 496 -44.28 -34.64 10.92
N LYS A 497 -44.08 -35.11 9.68
CA LYS A 497 -44.81 -36.27 9.15
C LYS A 497 -44.45 -37.57 9.86
N SER A 498 -43.21 -37.75 10.31
CA SER A 498 -42.78 -38.95 11.04
C SER A 498 -43.24 -38.99 12.50
N LYS A 499 -43.75 -37.87 13.05
CA LYS A 499 -44.34 -37.82 14.40
C LYS A 499 -45.87 -37.98 14.40
N LEU A 500 -46.49 -38.02 13.21
CA LEU A 500 -47.93 -38.20 13.01
C LEU A 500 -48.29 -39.60 12.49
N LYS A 501 -47.28 -40.46 12.31
CA LYS A 501 -47.41 -41.91 12.19
C LYS A 501 -46.84 -42.51 13.47
#